data_AF-A0A8D9UEU7-F1
#
_entry.id   AF-A0A8D9UEU7-F1
#
_cell.length_a   1.000
_cell.length_b   1.000
_cell.length_c   1.000
_cell.angle_alpha   90.00
_cell.angle_beta   90.00
_cell.angle_gamma   90.00
#
_symmetry.space_group_name_H-M   'P 1'
#
loop_
_entity.id
_entity.type
_entity.pdbx_description
1 polymer ?
#
loop_
_entity_poly.entity_id
_entity_poly.type
_entity_poly.pdbx_seq_one_letter_code
_entity_poly.pdbx_strand_id
1 'polypeptide(L)'
;MNYNIDNFTNYISSKTWKNAKTFENFAPHEYVLSFPCEKTKAEGKCTNNCDICKAERKAFEDAVMFIRENGERAKFQNRIYIMFCIDGFQYWTMGDPLETTWVLNKALINDPRCKVKTYWLDRD
;
A
#
# COMPACT_ATOMS: atom_id res chain seq x y z
N MET A 1 11.97 -6.04 17.60
CA MET A 1 12.60 -5.33 16.46
C MET A 1 11.65 -4.22 16.06
N ASN A 2 12.12 -2.99 15.95
CA ASN A 2 11.32 -1.90 15.40
C ASN A 2 11.23 -2.12 13.89
N TYR A 3 10.02 -2.07 13.34
CA TYR A 3 9.80 -2.21 11.89
C TYR A 3 10.46 -1.02 11.18
N ASN A 4 11.40 -1.29 10.28
CA ASN A 4 12.22 -0.25 9.63
C ASN A 4 12.05 -0.28 8.10
N ILE A 5 12.83 0.56 7.42
CA ILE A 5 12.81 0.66 5.95
C ILE A 5 13.13 -0.66 5.26
N ASP A 6 14.04 -1.49 5.80
CA ASP A 6 14.36 -2.80 5.23
C ASP A 6 13.20 -3.79 5.39
N ASN A 7 12.50 -3.76 6.52
CA ASN A 7 11.28 -4.54 6.69
C ASN A 7 10.21 -4.13 5.67
N PHE A 8 10.07 -2.83 5.45
CA PHE A 8 9.13 -2.29 4.46
C PHE A 8 9.49 -2.69 3.03
N THR A 9 10.75 -2.48 2.60
CA THR A 9 11.21 -2.81 1.24
C THR A 9 11.10 -4.31 0.96
N ASN A 10 11.44 -5.17 1.92
CA ASN A 10 11.25 -6.61 1.81
C ASN A 10 9.76 -6.97 1.66
N TYR A 11 8.88 -6.34 2.45
CA TYR A 11 7.45 -6.57 2.38
C TYR A 11 6.91 -6.22 0.98
N ILE A 12 7.12 -5.00 0.49
CA ILE A 12 6.59 -4.54 -0.81
C ILE A 12 7.16 -5.34 -2.00
N SER A 13 8.41 -5.79 -1.90
CA SER A 13 9.08 -6.59 -2.94
C SER A 13 8.54 -8.02 -2.98
N SER A 14 8.04 -8.54 -1.86
CA SER A 14 7.42 -9.88 -1.79
C SER A 14 6.03 -9.93 -2.44
N LYS A 15 5.40 -8.77 -2.73
CA LYS A 15 4.01 -8.73 -3.18
C LYS A 15 3.88 -8.76 -4.69
N THR A 16 2.82 -9.44 -5.13
CA THR A 16 2.32 -9.34 -6.50
C THR A 16 1.28 -8.23 -6.56
N TRP A 17 1.60 -7.18 -7.32
CA TRP A 17 0.79 -5.98 -7.46
C TRP A 17 -0.27 -6.16 -8.56
N LYS A 18 -1.47 -5.65 -8.33
CA LYS A 18 -2.57 -5.65 -9.30
C LYS A 18 -2.79 -4.26 -9.85
N ASN A 19 -2.82 -4.10 -11.18
CA ASN A 19 -3.13 -2.84 -11.84
C ASN A 19 -4.58 -2.39 -11.53
N ALA A 20 -4.74 -1.13 -11.10
CA ALA A 20 -6.03 -0.48 -10.89
C ALA A 20 -6.61 0.01 -12.24
N LYS A 21 -7.20 -0.91 -13.01
CA LYS A 21 -7.71 -0.67 -14.37
C LYS A 21 -8.64 0.55 -14.48
N THR A 22 -9.47 0.80 -13.48
CA THR A 22 -10.40 1.95 -13.47
C THR A 22 -9.70 3.30 -13.55
N PHE A 23 -8.45 3.40 -13.08
CA PHE A 23 -7.69 4.65 -13.01
C PHE A 23 -6.52 4.72 -13.99
N GLU A 24 -6.31 3.68 -14.79
CA GLU A 24 -5.15 3.50 -15.67
C GLU A 24 -4.88 4.70 -16.61
N ASN A 25 -5.94 5.38 -17.08
CA ASN A 25 -5.84 6.47 -18.06
C ASN A 25 -5.73 7.88 -17.45
N PHE A 26 -5.74 8.01 -16.12
CA PHE A 26 -5.78 9.31 -15.44
C PHE A 26 -4.92 9.38 -14.19
N ALA A 27 -4.80 8.28 -13.45
CA ALA A 27 -3.91 8.14 -12.30
C ALA A 27 -3.48 6.67 -12.17
N PRO A 28 -2.65 6.16 -13.11
CA PRO A 28 -2.23 4.77 -13.09
C PRO A 28 -1.52 4.43 -11.79
N HIS A 29 -1.99 3.36 -11.14
CA HIS A 29 -1.41 2.82 -9.93
C HIS A 29 -1.72 1.33 -9.83
N GLU A 30 -0.99 0.66 -8.96
CA GLU A 30 -1.21 -0.73 -8.60
C GLU A 30 -1.60 -0.81 -7.12
N TYR A 31 -2.16 -1.96 -6.74
CA TYR A 31 -2.55 -2.20 -5.36
C TYR A 31 -2.37 -3.66 -4.97
N VAL A 32 -2.31 -3.88 -3.66
CA VAL A 32 -2.41 -5.18 -3.01
C VAL A 32 -3.59 -5.18 -2.06
N LEU A 33 -4.26 -6.33 -1.93
CA LEU A 33 -5.34 -6.55 -0.97
C LEU A 33 -4.89 -7.50 0.13
N SER A 34 -5.25 -7.19 1.38
CA SER A 34 -4.89 -8.00 2.54
C SER A 34 -6.05 -8.85 3.06
N PHE A 35 -6.53 -9.80 2.27
CA PHE A 35 -7.50 -10.83 2.71
C PHE A 35 -6.83 -12.22 2.78
N PRO A 36 -5.90 -12.46 3.71
CA PRO A 36 -5.06 -13.66 3.68
C PRO A 36 -5.86 -14.96 3.86
N CYS A 37 -6.93 -14.93 4.65
CA CYS A 37 -7.80 -16.10 4.83
C CYS A 37 -8.57 -16.45 3.55
N GLU A 38 -9.14 -15.45 2.88
CA GLU A 38 -9.83 -15.65 1.59
C GLU A 38 -8.86 -16.13 0.51
N LYS A 39 -7.68 -15.51 0.43
CA LYS A 39 -6.63 -15.88 -0.52
C LYS A 39 -6.18 -17.34 -0.34
N THR A 40 -5.81 -17.72 0.88
CA THR A 40 -5.33 -19.09 1.16
C THR A 40 -6.41 -20.15 0.92
N LYS A 41 -7.68 -19.84 1.20
CA LYS A 41 -8.82 -20.72 0.87
C LYS A 41 -8.99 -20.85 -0.65
N ALA A 42 -9.00 -19.74 -1.38
CA ALA A 42 -9.14 -19.74 -2.84
C ALA A 42 -8.00 -20.50 -3.55
N GLU A 43 -6.79 -20.46 -2.99
CA GLU A 43 -5.62 -21.19 -3.51
C GLU A 43 -5.56 -22.66 -3.07
N GLY A 44 -6.50 -23.15 -2.25
CA GLY A 44 -6.46 -24.51 -1.70
C GLY A 44 -5.33 -24.76 -0.70
N LYS A 45 -4.75 -23.69 -0.13
CA LYS A 45 -3.59 -23.74 0.79
C LYS A 45 -3.98 -23.54 2.26
N CYS A 46 -5.26 -23.34 2.56
CA CYS A 46 -5.73 -23.13 3.92
C CYS A 46 -5.61 -24.43 4.73
N THR A 47 -4.75 -24.42 5.76
CA THR A 47 -4.54 -25.56 6.67
C THR A 47 -5.52 -25.57 7.85
N ASN A 48 -6.46 -24.62 7.92
CA ASN A 48 -7.30 -24.30 9.08
C ASN A 48 -6.52 -23.88 10.34
N ASN A 49 -5.18 -23.82 10.28
CA ASN A 49 -4.39 -23.07 11.24
C ASN A 49 -4.29 -21.60 10.79
N CYS A 50 -4.81 -20.69 11.62
CA CYS A 50 -4.87 -19.26 11.31
C CYS A 50 -3.53 -18.52 11.48
N ASP A 51 -2.48 -19.15 11.97
CA ASP A 51 -1.19 -18.50 12.26
C ASP A 51 -0.60 -17.82 11.01
N ILE A 52 -0.66 -18.48 9.85
CA ILE A 52 -0.18 -17.93 8.57
C ILE A 52 -1.01 -16.69 8.19
N CYS A 53 -2.33 -16.75 8.34
CA CYS A 53 -3.21 -15.63 7.99
C CYS A 53 -3.00 -14.44 8.92
N LYS A 54 -2.82 -14.69 10.21
CA LYS A 54 -2.53 -13.66 11.22
C LYS A 54 -1.16 -13.01 10.97
N ALA A 55 -0.14 -13.82 10.67
CA ALA A 55 1.20 -13.32 10.36
C ALA A 55 1.21 -12.45 9.09
N GLU A 56 0.55 -12.89 8.01
CA GLU A 56 0.45 -12.12 6.77
C GLU A 56 -0.35 -10.82 6.96
N ARG A 57 -1.44 -10.88 7.74
CA ARG A 57 -2.21 -9.68 8.11
C ARG A 57 -1.37 -8.71 8.93
N LYS A 58 -0.62 -9.19 9.91
CA LYS A 58 0.26 -8.37 10.74
C LYS A 58 1.36 -7.71 9.92
N ALA A 59 1.96 -8.43 8.97
CA ALA A 59 2.97 -7.88 8.06
C ALA A 59 2.40 -6.76 7.18
N PHE A 60 1.15 -6.88 6.72
CA PHE A 60 0.44 -5.79 6.04
C PHE A 60 0.22 -4.59 6.96
N GLU A 61 -0.28 -4.80 8.17
CA GLU A 61 -0.53 -3.74 9.15
C GLU A 61 0.74 -2.98 9.51
N ASP A 62 1.86 -3.68 9.66
CA ASP A 62 3.16 -3.06 9.91
C ASP A 62 3.62 -2.19 8.74
N ALA A 63 3.44 -2.66 7.50
CA ALA A 63 3.74 -1.85 6.31
C ALA A 63 2.84 -0.60 6.23
N VAL A 64 1.56 -0.73 6.58
CA VAL A 64 0.61 0.40 6.63
C VAL A 64 1.03 1.43 7.68
N MET A 65 1.37 0.99 8.89
CA MET A 65 1.80 1.88 9.95
C MET A 65 3.12 2.57 9.61
N PHE A 66 4.06 1.83 9.01
CA PHE A 66 5.30 2.43 8.52
C PHE A 66 5.06 3.58 7.54
N ILE A 67 4.15 3.42 6.57
CA ILE A 67 3.77 4.50 5.65
C ILE A 67 3.16 5.68 6.43
N ARG A 68 2.27 5.43 7.39
CA ARG A 68 1.59 6.49 8.15
C ARG A 68 2.53 7.29 9.05
N GLU A 69 3.55 6.63 9.59
CA GLU A 69 4.51 7.22 10.52
C GLU A 69 5.66 7.95 9.80
N ASN A 70 6.03 7.52 8.59
CA ASN A 70 7.22 8.03 7.88
C ASN A 70 6.87 8.75 6.57
N GLY A 71 5.60 8.74 6.15
CA GLY A 71 5.14 9.40 4.94
C GLY A 71 4.84 10.88 5.14
N GLU A 72 4.68 11.58 4.03
CA GLU A 72 4.37 13.00 3.99
C GLU A 72 2.93 13.22 3.54
N ARG A 73 2.33 14.34 3.94
CA ARG A 73 1.01 14.73 3.48
C ARG A 73 1.08 15.15 2.02
N ALA A 74 0.20 14.54 1.23
CA ALA A 74 0.08 14.84 -0.18
C ALA A 74 -1.39 14.97 -0.56
N LYS A 75 -1.73 16.05 -1.25
CA LYS A 75 -3.06 16.26 -1.81
C LYS A 75 -3.14 15.57 -3.17
N PHE A 76 -4.10 14.66 -3.30
CA PHE A 76 -4.48 14.03 -4.56
C PHE A 76 -5.97 14.29 -4.82
N GLN A 77 -6.26 15.01 -5.90
CA GLN A 77 -7.58 15.61 -6.13
C GLN A 77 -8.03 16.44 -4.92
N ASN A 78 -9.20 16.13 -4.35
CA ASN A 78 -9.78 16.83 -3.20
C ASN A 78 -9.50 16.12 -1.86
N ARG A 79 -8.62 15.12 -1.84
CA ARG A 79 -8.28 14.35 -0.63
C ARG A 79 -6.81 14.53 -0.27
N ILE A 80 -6.52 14.47 1.02
CA ILE A 80 -5.15 14.44 1.56
C ILE A 80 -4.87 13.01 2.00
N TYR A 81 -3.74 12.48 1.56
CA TYR A 81 -3.24 11.17 1.97
C TYR A 81 -1.87 11.33 2.62
N ILE A 82 -1.48 10.33 3.42
CA ILE A 82 -0.09 10.14 3.80
C ILE A 82 0.55 9.22 2.78
N MET A 83 1.59 9.69 2.11
CA MET A 83 2.30 8.96 1.07
C MET A 83 3.77 8.81 1.44
N PHE A 84 4.28 7.59 1.41
CA PHE A 84 5.70 7.30 1.60
C PHE A 84 6.38 7.14 0.24
N CYS A 85 7.48 7.85 0.03
CA CYS A 85 8.23 7.82 -1.23
C CYS A 85 9.56 7.08 -1.06
N ILE A 86 9.80 6.09 -1.93
CA ILE A 86 11.07 5.36 -1.98
C ILE A 86 11.28 4.79 -3.39
N ASP A 87 12.53 4.80 -3.87
CA ASP A 87 12.94 4.20 -5.16
C ASP A 87 12.08 4.61 -6.38
N GLY A 88 11.66 5.88 -6.42
CA GLY A 88 10.83 6.43 -7.52
C GLY A 88 9.35 6.07 -7.46
N PHE A 89 8.91 5.36 -6.43
CA PHE A 89 7.53 5.01 -6.17
C PHE A 89 6.97 5.76 -4.94
N GLN A 90 5.66 5.97 -4.96
CA GLN A 90 4.87 6.43 -3.82
C GLN A 90 3.91 5.33 -3.38
N TYR A 91 3.79 5.15 -2.06
CA TYR A 91 2.96 4.14 -1.41
C TYR A 91 1.97 4.79 -0.45
N TRP A 92 0.71 4.37 -0.47
CA TRP A 92 -0.33 4.96 0.40
C TRP A 92 -1.48 3.99 0.69
N THR A 93 -2.25 4.30 1.73
CA THR A 93 -3.54 3.66 2.03
C THR A 93 -4.69 4.66 1.89
N MET A 94 -5.93 4.18 1.98
CA MET A 94 -7.12 5.01 1.75
C MET A 94 -7.51 5.91 2.93
N GLY A 95 -6.78 5.84 4.06
CA GLY A 95 -7.03 6.68 5.25
C GLY A 95 -7.98 6.07 6.29
N ASP A 96 -8.46 4.84 6.08
CA ASP A 96 -9.32 4.14 7.04
C ASP A 96 -8.55 3.80 8.35
N PRO A 97 -9.25 3.54 9.48
CA PRO A 97 -8.64 2.88 10.65
C PRO A 97 -7.83 1.63 10.26
N LEU A 98 -6.81 1.28 11.05
CA LEU A 98 -5.89 0.18 10.69
C LEU A 98 -6.65 -1.15 10.53
N GLU A 99 -7.60 -1.41 11.41
CA GLU A 99 -8.42 -2.61 11.49
C GLU A 99 -9.28 -2.79 10.23
N THR A 100 -9.65 -1.69 9.58
CA THR A 100 -10.47 -1.68 8.35
C THR A 100 -9.69 -1.25 7.12
N THR A 101 -8.37 -1.11 7.22
CA THR A 101 -7.49 -0.90 6.07
C THR A 101 -7.23 -2.26 5.41
N TRP A 102 -7.55 -2.37 4.11
CA TRP A 102 -7.38 -3.62 3.34
C TRP A 102 -6.57 -3.44 2.07
N VAL A 103 -6.30 -2.20 1.68
CA VAL A 103 -5.65 -1.83 0.41
C VAL A 103 -4.38 -1.05 0.72
N LEU A 104 -3.30 -1.44 0.06
CA LEU A 104 -2.06 -0.67 -0.02
C LEU A 104 -1.75 -0.43 -1.49
N ASN A 105 -1.59 0.84 -1.86
CA ASN A 105 -1.40 1.29 -3.24
C ASN A 105 0.07 1.62 -3.51
N LYS A 106 0.47 1.54 -4.78
CA LYS A 106 1.78 1.93 -5.31
C LYS A 106 1.63 2.62 -6.65
N ALA A 107 2.33 3.72 -6.86
CA ALA A 107 2.43 4.38 -8.17
C ALA A 107 3.83 4.94 -8.40
N LEU A 108 4.20 5.17 -9.65
CA LEU A 108 5.37 6.00 -9.96
C LEU A 108 5.08 7.44 -9.50
N ILE A 109 6.06 8.11 -8.90
CA ILE A 109 5.91 9.49 -8.40
C ILE A 109 5.59 10.45 -9.57
N ASN A 110 6.29 10.28 -10.69
CA ASN A 110 6.20 11.15 -11.87
C ASN A 110 5.71 10.40 -13.10
N ASP A 111 4.69 9.53 -12.95
CA ASP A 111 4.12 8.84 -14.11
C ASP A 111 3.63 9.87 -15.15
N PRO A 112 4.16 9.87 -16.39
CA PRO A 112 3.76 10.85 -17.40
C PRO A 112 2.29 10.68 -17.83
N ARG A 113 1.68 9.51 -17.56
CA ARG A 113 0.26 9.24 -17.84
C ARG A 113 -0.66 9.78 -16.75
N CYS A 114 -0.12 10.16 -15.59
CA CYS A 114 -0.90 10.70 -14.49
C CYS A 114 -1.31 12.15 -14.79
N LYS A 115 -2.60 12.32 -15.07
CA LYS A 115 -3.25 13.60 -15.39
C LYS A 115 -3.59 14.41 -14.14
N VAL A 116 -3.64 13.78 -12.96
CA VAL A 116 -3.77 14.49 -11.67
C VAL A 116 -2.43 14.51 -10.99
N LYS A 117 -1.90 15.72 -10.76
CA LYS A 117 -0.69 15.85 -9.98
C LYS A 117 -0.99 15.66 -8.50
N THR A 118 -0.09 14.93 -7.84
CA THR A 118 0.04 14.92 -6.39
C THR A 118 0.73 16.21 -5.97
N TYR A 119 0.16 16.93 -5.01
CA TYR A 119 0.76 18.14 -4.44
C TYR A 119 1.26 17.83 -3.02
N TRP A 120 2.58 17.86 -2.84
CA TRP A 120 3.22 17.64 -1.55
C TRP A 120 3.00 18.86 -0.66
N LEU A 121 2.42 18.65 0.52
CA LEU A 121 2.05 19.74 1.43
C LEU A 121 3.16 20.07 2.43
N ASP A 122 4.09 19.14 2.61
CA ASP A 122 5.16 19.20 3.62
C ASP A 122 6.55 19.42 2.99
N ARG A 123 6.63 19.60 1.66
CA ARG A 123 7.87 19.87 0.93
C ARG A 123 7.86 21.32 0.46
N ASP A 124 8.91 22.06 0.82
CA ASP A 124 9.16 23.44 0.36
C ASP A 124 9.56 23.49 -1.13
#